data_AF-A0A7G6VXU2-F1
#
_entry.id   AF-A0A7G6VXU2-F1
#
_cell.length_a   1.000
_cell.length_b   1.000
_cell.length_c   1.000
_cell.angle_alpha   90.00
_cell.angle_beta   90.00
_cell.angle_gamma   90.00
#
_symmetry.space_group_name_H-M   'P 1'
#
loop_
_entity.id
_entity.type
_entity.pdbx_description
1 polymer ?
#
loop_
_entity_poly.entity_id
_entity_poly.type
_entity_poly.pdbx_seq_one_letter_code
_entity_poly.pdbx_strand_id
1 'polypeptide(L)'
;MAQLAARFAASAGEYRRAVAQAVAEADRPAIVHHAHRLAGIAPMLGHPAIGDAAARLEESAEAGDYAADAATLDLLLARLDG
;
A
#
# COMPACT_ATOMS: atom_id res chain seq x y z
N MET A 1 3.63 -18.88 -8.20
CA MET A 1 2.77 -17.68 -8.08
C MET A 1 1.71 -17.82 -6.99
N ALA A 2 0.88 -18.88 -6.97
CA ALA A 2 -0.18 -19.05 -5.96
C ALA A 2 0.28 -18.95 -4.49
N GLN A 3 1.40 -19.58 -4.12
CA GLN A 3 1.93 -19.51 -2.74
C GLN A 3 2.44 -18.10 -2.37
N LEU A 4 2.95 -17.33 -3.34
CA LEU A 4 3.46 -15.98 -3.11
C LEU A 4 2.30 -14.99 -2.96
N ALA A 5 1.25 -15.14 -3.75
CA ALA A 5 0.01 -14.38 -3.61
C ALA A 5 -0.66 -14.64 -2.25
N ALA A 6 -0.72 -15.91 -1.82
CA ALA A 6 -1.26 -16.26 -0.51
C ALA A 6 -0.46 -15.64 0.66
N ARG A 7 0.88 -15.62 0.56
CA ARG A 7 1.73 -14.93 1.56
C ARG A 7 1.51 -13.43 1.55
N PHE A 8 1.35 -12.81 0.38
CA PHE A 8 1.07 -11.39 0.28
C PHE A 8 -0.27 -11.03 0.92
N ALA A 9 -1.33 -11.80 0.66
CA ALA A 9 -2.62 -11.63 1.32
C ALA A 9 -2.49 -11.79 2.84
N ALA A 10 -1.76 -12.80 3.32
CA ALA A 10 -1.51 -13.01 4.75
C ALA A 10 -0.69 -11.87 5.40
N SER A 11 0.13 -11.16 4.63
CA SER A 11 0.88 -9.98 5.07
C SER A 11 0.12 -8.66 4.86
N ALA A 12 -1.12 -8.67 4.35
CA ALA A 12 -1.89 -7.46 4.08
C ALA A 12 -2.00 -6.57 5.34
N GLY A 13 -2.31 -7.15 6.50
CA GLY A 13 -2.34 -6.43 7.77
C GLY A 13 -0.99 -5.85 8.23
N GLU A 14 0.15 -6.42 7.79
CA GLU A 14 1.48 -5.84 8.05
C GLU A 14 1.72 -4.61 7.18
N TYR A 15 1.38 -4.70 5.88
CA TYR A 15 1.49 -3.56 4.97
C TYR A 15 0.62 -2.39 5.40
N ARG A 16 -0.62 -2.66 5.86
CA ARG A 16 -1.52 -1.63 6.40
C ARG A 16 -0.91 -0.90 7.57
N ARG A 17 -0.40 -1.65 8.56
CA ARG A 17 0.19 -1.06 9.77
C ARG A 17 1.42 -0.21 9.44
N ALA A 18 2.27 -0.66 8.52
CA ALA A 18 3.44 0.10 8.10
C ALA A 18 3.05 1.43 7.43
N VAL A 19 2.12 1.42 6.48
CA VAL A 19 1.64 2.63 5.81
C VAL A 19 0.93 3.56 6.81
N ALA A 20 0.05 3.02 7.66
CA ALA A 20 -0.68 3.81 8.65
C ALA A 20 0.26 4.48 9.67
N GLN A 21 1.31 3.79 10.09
CA GLN A 21 2.32 4.37 10.98
C GLN A 21 3.07 5.51 10.29
N ALA A 22 3.54 5.32 9.05
CA ALA A 22 4.23 6.35 8.30
C ALA A 22 3.35 7.60 8.09
N VAL A 23 2.04 7.41 7.84
CA VAL A 23 1.06 8.50 7.76
C VAL A 23 0.87 9.20 9.10
N ALA A 24 0.75 8.45 10.21
CA ALA A 24 0.58 9.02 11.55
C ALA A 24 1.79 9.85 12.00
N GLU A 25 3.00 9.45 11.58
CA GLU A 25 4.25 10.15 11.87
C GLU A 25 4.56 11.27 10.84
N ALA A 26 3.72 11.43 9.82
CA ALA A 26 3.95 12.31 8.67
C ALA A 26 5.31 12.07 7.97
N ASP A 27 5.81 10.84 8.02
CA ASP A 27 7.08 10.41 7.42
C ASP A 27 6.88 10.14 5.92
N ARG A 28 6.90 11.22 5.12
CA ARG A 28 6.74 11.14 3.66
C ARG A 28 7.73 10.17 3.00
N PRO A 29 9.04 10.17 3.31
CA PRO A 29 9.96 9.16 2.80
C PRO A 29 9.51 7.72 3.06
N ALA A 30 9.02 7.40 4.26
CA ALA A 30 8.51 6.08 4.57
C ALA A 30 7.22 5.75 3.80
N ILE A 31 6.31 6.71 3.65
CA ILE A 31 5.09 6.55 2.84
C ILE A 31 5.45 6.20 1.39
N VAL A 32 6.32 7.00 0.76
CA VAL A 32 6.81 6.76 -0.61
C VAL A 32 7.45 5.37 -0.72
N HIS A 33 8.31 4.99 0.22
CA HIS A 33 8.97 3.68 0.21
C HIS A 33 7.97 2.51 0.24
N HIS A 34 6.98 2.56 1.14
CA HIS A 34 5.98 1.51 1.26
C HIS A 34 5.03 1.48 0.06
N ALA A 35 4.61 2.64 -0.42
CA ALA A 35 3.77 2.82 -1.59
C ALA A 35 4.45 2.26 -2.85
N HIS A 36 5.69 2.65 -3.13
CA HIS A 36 6.49 2.17 -4.26
C HIS A 36 6.61 0.64 -4.28
N ARG A 37 6.92 0.05 -3.11
CA ARG A 37 7.04 -1.41 -2.99
C ARG A 37 5.70 -2.10 -3.31
N LEU A 38 4.58 -1.59 -2.77
CA LEU A 38 3.25 -2.15 -3.02
C LEU A 38 2.82 -1.98 -4.47
N ALA A 39 3.12 -0.83 -5.09
CA ALA A 39 2.87 -0.55 -6.51
C ALA A 39 3.51 -1.60 -7.42
N GLY A 40 4.77 -1.99 -7.12
CA GLY A 40 5.48 -3.02 -7.87
C GLY A 40 4.96 -4.44 -7.63
N ILE A 41 4.79 -4.85 -6.38
CA ILE A 41 4.52 -6.26 -6.07
C ILE A 41 3.05 -6.66 -6.18
N ALA A 42 2.11 -5.76 -5.90
CA ALA A 42 0.69 -6.14 -5.82
C ALA A 42 0.08 -6.57 -7.18
N PRO A 43 0.33 -5.88 -8.31
CA PRO A 43 -0.15 -6.32 -9.62
C PRO A 43 0.42 -7.69 -10.02
N MET A 44 1.70 -7.94 -9.74
CA MET A 44 2.36 -9.23 -10.01
C MET A 44 1.70 -10.40 -9.27
N LEU A 45 1.02 -10.13 -8.17
CA LEU A 45 0.37 -11.11 -7.31
C LEU A 45 -1.15 -11.17 -7.51
N GLY A 46 -1.68 -10.50 -8.54
CA GLY A 46 -3.10 -10.54 -8.91
C GLY A 46 -3.96 -9.44 -8.29
N HIS A 47 -3.33 -8.39 -7.74
CA HIS A 47 -4.03 -7.28 -7.10
C HIS A 47 -3.69 -5.92 -7.75
N PRO A 48 -4.04 -5.71 -9.04
CA PRO A 48 -3.70 -4.49 -9.76
C PRO A 48 -4.28 -3.23 -9.10
N ALA A 49 -5.50 -3.29 -8.55
CA ALA A 49 -6.12 -2.15 -7.88
C ALA A 49 -5.33 -1.65 -6.65
N ILE A 50 -4.67 -2.54 -5.91
CA ILE A 50 -3.76 -2.14 -4.83
C ILE A 50 -2.54 -1.44 -5.42
N GLY A 51 -1.99 -1.99 -6.50
CA GLY A 51 -0.82 -1.42 -7.16
C GLY A 51 -1.09 0.00 -7.66
N ASP A 52 -2.22 0.22 -8.32
CA ASP A 52 -2.63 1.54 -8.82
C ASP A 52 -2.86 2.54 -7.66
N ALA A 53 -3.52 2.10 -6.58
CA ALA A 53 -3.70 2.94 -5.40
C ALA A 53 -2.38 3.27 -4.69
N ALA A 54 -1.44 2.33 -4.67
CA ALA A 54 -0.11 2.54 -4.10
C ALA A 54 0.72 3.50 -4.97
N ALA A 55 0.66 3.40 -6.30
CA ALA A 55 1.32 4.35 -7.20
C ALA A 55 0.79 5.78 -7.01
N ARG A 56 -0.54 5.95 -6.85
CA ARG A 56 -1.14 7.25 -6.51
C ARG A 56 -0.71 7.76 -5.15
N LEU A 57 -0.59 6.89 -4.16
CA LEU A 57 -0.06 7.25 -2.85
C LEU A 57 1.40 7.71 -2.93
N GLU A 58 2.22 7.05 -3.73
CA GLU A 58 3.61 7.45 -3.99
C GLU A 58 3.67 8.87 -4.56
N GLU A 59 2.96 9.14 -5.65
CA GLU A 59 2.90 10.46 -6.30
C GLU A 59 2.38 11.56 -5.37
N SER A 60 1.28 11.30 -4.66
CA SER A 60 0.68 12.26 -3.73
C SER A 60 1.54 12.50 -2.48
N ALA A 61 2.32 11.50 -2.04
CA ALA A 61 3.25 11.64 -0.92
C ALA A 61 4.45 12.51 -1.29
N GLU A 62 4.94 12.42 -2.53
CA GLU A 62 5.95 13.34 -3.06
C GLU A 62 5.43 14.78 -3.12
N ALA A 63 4.16 14.97 -3.49
CA ALA A 63 3.50 16.28 -3.52
C ALA A 63 3.08 16.81 -2.13
N GLY A 64 2.99 15.93 -1.12
CA GLY A 64 2.59 16.26 0.24
C GLY A 64 1.07 16.28 0.50
N ASP A 65 0.24 15.74 -0.40
CA ASP A 65 -1.23 15.68 -0.29
C ASP A 65 -1.75 14.24 -0.40
N TYR A 66 -1.32 13.38 0.53
CA TYR A 66 -1.45 11.93 0.44
C TYR A 66 -2.57 11.31 1.27
N ALA A 67 -3.30 12.10 2.07
CA ALA A 67 -4.24 11.56 3.05
C ALA A 67 -5.39 10.76 2.41
N ALA A 68 -5.93 11.23 1.28
CA ALA A 68 -7.02 10.56 0.58
C ALA A 68 -6.57 9.27 -0.11
N ASP A 69 -5.40 9.29 -0.77
CA ASP A 69 -4.85 8.10 -1.42
C ASP A 69 -4.39 7.05 -0.37
N ALA A 70 -3.88 7.49 0.79
CA ALA A 70 -3.54 6.60 1.91
C ALA A 70 -4.78 5.88 2.46
N ALA A 71 -5.89 6.60 2.65
CA ALA A 71 -7.16 6.01 3.07
C ALA A 71 -7.70 5.02 2.02
N THR A 72 -7.54 5.33 0.73
CA THR A 72 -7.96 4.43 -0.36
C THR A 72 -7.15 3.14 -0.35
N LEU A 73 -5.83 3.23 -0.20
CA LEU A 73 -4.96 2.06 -0.11
C LEU A 73 -5.28 1.20 1.13
N ASP A 74 -5.54 1.82 2.29
CA ASP A 74 -5.93 1.11 3.50
C ASP A 74 -7.20 0.27 3.31
N LEU A 75 -8.24 0.86 2.69
CA LEU A 75 -9.49 0.16 2.39
C LEU A 75 -9.32 -1.02 1.44
N LEU A 76 -8.38 -0.93 0.50
CA LEU A 76 -8.08 -2.03 -0.41
C LEU A 76 -7.35 -3.15 0.32
N LEU A 77 -6.29 -2.82 1.06
CA LEU A 77 -5.54 -3.79 1.86
C LEU A 77 -6.42 -4.46 2.93
N ALA A 78 -7.37 -3.73 3.52
CA ALA A 78 -8.32 -4.28 4.49
C ALA A 78 -9.22 -5.38 3.90
N ARG A 79 -9.52 -5.31 2.59
CA ARG A 79 -10.29 -6.33 1.87
C ARG A 79 -9.50 -7.59 1.54
N LEU A 80 -8.17 -7.60 1.70
CA LEU A 80 -7.35 -8.82 1.56
C LEU A 80 -7.10 -9.54 2.87
N ASP A 81 -7.19 -8.82 3.98
CA ASP A 81 -6.95 -9.32 5.33
C ASP A 81 -8.16 -10.12 5.88
N GLY A 82 -9.32 -10.03 5.23
CA GLY A 82 -10.57 -10.73 5.60
C GLY A 82 -11.27 -11.34 4.39
#